data_AF-A0A949Z0I3-F1
#
_entry.id   AF-A0A949Z0I3-F1
#
_cell.length_a   1.000
_cell.length_b   1.000
_cell.length_c   1.000
_cell.angle_alpha   90.00
_cell.angle_beta   90.00
_cell.angle_gamma   90.00
#
_symmetry.space_group_name_H-M   'P 1'
#
loop_
_entity.id
_entity.type
_entity.pdbx_description
1 polymer ?
#
loop_
_entity_poly.entity_id
_entity_poly.type
_entity_poly.pdbx_seq_one_letter_code
_entity_poly.pdbx_strand_id
1 'polypeptide(L)'
;MRFFGLSLGAEWFDEMPMRCIYCRKRAGLMRRVCDPCGRVIAVVERAGGEVGMAGLVDLFVAEGLTREQVDVVLDAQPGGEPTLRDRLTSNMANALMRGLGMPGRQSPEDVKRIREAMKDGGAGTWVKGEAPPRWSH
;
A
#
# COMPACT_ATOMS: atom_id res chain seq x y z
N MET A 1 -28.72 -34.74 45.93
CA MET A 1 -29.81 -34.40 44.97
C MET A 1 -30.09 -32.90 45.04
N ARG A 2 -30.23 -32.24 43.87
CA ARG A 2 -30.40 -30.79 43.56
C ARG A 2 -29.09 -29.96 43.56
N PHE A 3 -28.36 -29.89 42.44
CA PHE A 3 -28.49 -29.07 41.20
C PHE A 3 -28.22 -27.56 41.35
N PHE A 4 -27.06 -27.16 40.82
CA PHE A 4 -26.76 -26.02 39.94
C PHE A 4 -27.56 -24.71 40.08
N GLY A 5 -26.85 -23.59 40.21
CA GLY A 5 -27.43 -22.27 39.98
C GLY A 5 -26.57 -21.08 40.37
N LEU A 6 -25.35 -20.95 39.83
CA LEU A 6 -24.69 -19.66 39.72
C LEU A 6 -24.10 -19.53 38.31
N SER A 7 -24.95 -19.00 37.42
CA SER A 7 -24.54 -18.42 36.14
C SER A 7 -23.74 -17.16 36.44
N LEU A 8 -22.41 -17.28 36.46
CA LEU A 8 -21.51 -16.13 36.48
C LEU A 8 -21.14 -15.78 35.03
N GLY A 9 -21.82 -14.75 34.55
CA GLY A 9 -21.45 -13.82 33.46
C GLY A 9 -20.44 -14.29 32.42
N ALA A 10 -20.95 -14.82 31.32
CA ALA A 10 -20.26 -14.88 30.03
C ALA A 10 -20.22 -13.48 29.40
N GLU A 11 -19.43 -12.54 29.93
CA GLU A 11 -19.32 -11.16 29.37
C GLU A 11 -17.89 -10.60 29.41
N TRP A 12 -16.88 -11.48 29.39
CA TRP A 12 -15.47 -11.12 29.21
C TRP A 12 -14.94 -11.67 27.88
N PHE A 13 -15.78 -11.70 26.85
CA PHE A 13 -15.26 -11.79 25.49
C PHE A 13 -14.57 -10.46 25.20
N ASP A 14 -13.28 -10.49 25.53
CA ASP A 14 -12.21 -9.64 25.06
C ASP A 14 -12.38 -9.44 23.54
N GLU A 15 -13.23 -8.50 23.13
CA GLU A 15 -13.32 -8.00 21.76
C GLU A 15 -12.05 -7.19 21.48
N MET A 16 -10.90 -7.88 21.44
CA MET A 16 -9.63 -7.31 21.03
C MET A 16 -9.83 -6.74 19.64
N PRO A 17 -9.86 -5.41 19.47
CA PRO A 17 -10.25 -4.85 18.22
C PRO A 17 -9.10 -5.12 17.24
N MET A 18 -9.46 -5.77 16.13
CA MET A 18 -8.52 -6.21 15.11
C MET A 18 -7.66 -5.03 14.64
N ARG A 19 -6.37 -5.28 14.44
CA ARG A 19 -5.46 -4.27 13.89
C ARG A 19 -5.50 -4.29 12.37
N CYS A 20 -5.49 -3.09 11.79
CA CYS A 20 -5.41 -2.91 10.35
C CYS A 20 -4.12 -3.54 9.81
N ILE A 21 -4.23 -4.34 8.76
CA ILE A 21 -3.06 -4.97 8.13
C ILE A 21 -2.09 -3.96 7.50
N TYR A 22 -2.58 -2.77 7.12
CA TYR A 22 -1.79 -1.70 6.50
C TYR A 22 -1.19 -0.77 7.56
N CYS A 23 -2.03 -0.06 8.32
CA CYS A 23 -1.54 0.98 9.26
C CYS A 23 -1.37 0.51 10.71
N ARG A 24 -1.71 -0.75 11.04
CA ARG A 24 -1.64 -1.35 12.40
C ARG A 24 -2.46 -0.64 13.49
N LYS A 25 -3.21 0.41 13.13
CA LYS A 25 -4.24 1.06 13.96
C LYS A 25 -5.47 0.16 14.10
N ARG A 26 -6.38 0.50 15.00
CA ARG A 26 -7.63 -0.22 15.21
C ARG A 26 -8.48 -0.24 13.93
N ALA A 27 -8.89 -1.41 13.46
CA ALA A 27 -9.69 -1.61 12.24
C ALA A 27 -11.17 -1.90 12.51
N GLY A 28 -11.55 -2.17 13.76
CA GLY A 28 -12.89 -2.53 14.20
C GLY A 28 -12.93 -3.93 14.80
N LEU A 29 -14.12 -4.45 15.06
CA LEU A 29 -14.29 -5.75 15.73
C LEU A 29 -14.10 -6.95 14.78
N MET A 30 -14.54 -6.83 13.53
CA MET A 30 -14.45 -7.94 12.54
C MET A 30 -13.69 -7.58 11.24
N ARG A 31 -13.29 -6.32 11.05
CA ARG A 31 -12.61 -5.87 9.82
C ARG A 31 -11.10 -5.95 9.97
N ARG A 32 -10.39 -6.44 8.93
CA ARG A 32 -8.92 -6.46 8.87
C ARG A 32 -8.31 -5.15 8.34
N VAL A 33 -9.13 -4.26 7.78
CA VAL A 33 -8.72 -2.99 7.18
C VAL A 33 -9.57 -1.88 7.80
N CYS A 34 -8.93 -0.80 8.27
CA CYS A 34 -9.67 0.35 8.78
C CYS A 34 -10.20 1.23 7.64
N ASP A 35 -11.23 2.03 7.90
CA ASP A 35 -11.91 2.82 6.85
C ASP A 35 -10.98 3.75 6.05
N PRO A 36 -10.00 4.49 6.67
CA PRO A 36 -9.05 5.29 5.88
C PRO A 36 -8.21 4.44 4.92
N CYS A 37 -7.71 3.28 5.37
CA CYS A 37 -6.93 2.39 4.50
C CYS A 37 -7.79 1.77 3.40
N GLY A 38 -9.05 1.44 3.71
CA GLY A 38 -10.02 0.96 2.72
C GLY A 38 -10.28 1.98 1.61
N ARG A 39 -10.38 3.27 1.95
CA ARG A 39 -10.56 4.35 0.95
C ARG A 39 -9.34 4.50 0.03
N VAL A 40 -8.12 4.44 0.57
CA VAL A 40 -6.91 4.47 -0.28
C VAL A 40 -6.92 3.31 -1.29
N ILE A 41 -7.21 2.09 -0.83
CA ILE A 41 -7.28 0.91 -1.69
C ILE A 41 -8.35 1.09 -2.76
N ALA A 42 -9.54 1.55 -2.39
CA ALA A 42 -10.64 1.76 -3.32
C ALA A 42 -10.31 2.79 -4.41
N VAL A 43 -9.57 3.87 -4.09
CA VAL A 43 -9.09 4.84 -5.08
C VAL A 43 -8.08 4.19 -6.02
N VAL A 44 -7.12 3.44 -5.48
CA VAL A 44 -6.09 2.76 -6.28
C VAL A 44 -6.69 1.70 -7.19
N GLU A 45 -7.63 0.89 -6.72
CA GLU A 45 -8.30 -0.13 -7.54
C GLU A 45 -9.16 0.49 -8.64
N ARG A 46 -9.82 1.62 -8.36
CA ARG A 46 -10.68 2.32 -9.31
C ARG A 46 -9.90 3.06 -10.39
N ALA A 47 -8.78 3.70 -10.03
CA ALA A 47 -8.11 4.69 -10.89
C ALA A 47 -6.65 4.35 -11.23
N GLY A 48 -6.05 3.35 -10.58
CA GLY A 48 -4.63 2.95 -10.69
C GLY A 48 -4.26 2.34 -12.03
N GLY A 49 -4.32 3.14 -13.10
CA GLY A 49 -4.07 2.74 -14.47
C GLY A 49 -4.81 3.60 -15.50
N GLU A 50 -5.87 4.28 -15.07
CA GLU A 50 -6.66 5.19 -15.90
C GLU A 50 -6.20 6.64 -15.78
N VAL A 51 -5.71 7.04 -14.60
CA VAL A 51 -5.21 8.39 -14.35
C VAL A 51 -3.71 8.41 -14.14
N GLY A 52 -3.08 9.53 -14.51
CA GLY A 52 -1.69 9.81 -14.15
C GLY A 52 -1.54 10.08 -12.64
N MET A 53 -0.30 10.20 -12.17
CA MET A 53 0.00 10.39 -10.74
C MET A 53 -0.70 11.62 -10.14
N ALA A 54 -0.74 12.74 -10.88
CA ALA A 54 -1.42 13.96 -10.43
C ALA A 54 -2.92 13.71 -10.18
N GLY A 55 -3.61 13.04 -11.11
CA GLY A 55 -5.02 12.70 -10.93
C GLY A 55 -5.27 11.73 -9.78
N LEU A 56 -4.33 10.81 -9.51
CA LEU A 56 -4.42 9.94 -8.34
C LEU A 56 -4.33 10.74 -7.02
N VAL A 57 -3.44 11.74 -6.98
CA VAL A 57 -3.31 12.66 -5.82
C VAL A 57 -4.58 13.47 -5.63
N ASP A 58 -5.16 14.01 -6.71
CA ASP A 58 -6.41 14.78 -6.65
C ASP A 58 -7.55 13.93 -6.07
N LEU A 59 -7.64 12.65 -6.46
CA LEU A 59 -8.63 11.72 -5.93
C LEU A 59 -8.43 11.44 -4.43
N PHE A 60 -7.20 11.30 -3.95
CA PHE A 60 -6.95 11.15 -2.52
C PHE A 60 -7.34 12.39 -1.72
N VAL A 61 -7.05 13.58 -2.26
CA VAL A 61 -7.43 14.86 -1.63
C VAL A 61 -8.95 15.00 -1.58
N ALA A 62 -9.66 14.66 -2.67
CA ALA A 62 -11.11 14.70 -2.73
C ALA A 62 -11.79 13.76 -1.72
N GLU A 63 -11.17 12.62 -1.42
CA GLU A 63 -11.61 11.67 -0.38
C GLU A 63 -11.25 12.10 1.05
N GLY A 64 -10.59 13.26 1.21
CA GLY A 64 -10.15 13.80 2.50
C GLY A 64 -9.05 12.98 3.16
N LEU A 65 -8.22 12.28 2.38
CA LEU A 65 -7.11 11.48 2.86
C LEU A 65 -5.85 12.34 3.00
N THR A 66 -5.15 12.20 4.13
CA THR A 66 -3.86 12.89 4.31
C THR A 66 -2.75 12.14 3.58
N ARG A 67 -1.67 12.85 3.28
CA ARG A 67 -0.48 12.24 2.66
C ARG A 67 0.04 11.06 3.49
N GLU A 68 0.13 11.21 4.80
CA GLU A 68 0.64 10.15 5.69
C GLU A 68 -0.26 8.91 5.66
N GLN A 69 -1.59 9.09 5.56
CA GLN A 69 -2.52 7.97 5.45
C GLN A 69 -2.33 7.21 4.14
N VAL A 70 -2.12 7.93 3.05
CA VAL A 70 -1.86 7.35 1.72
C VAL A 70 -0.52 6.62 1.74
N ASP A 71 0.57 7.28 2.18
CA ASP A 71 1.92 6.72 2.19
C ASP A 71 2.00 5.42 2.99
N VAL A 72 1.39 5.38 4.19
CA VAL A 72 1.35 4.16 5.02
C VAL A 72 0.71 2.98 4.30
N VAL A 73 -0.33 3.22 3.50
CA VAL A 73 -1.02 2.16 2.77
C VAL A 73 -0.25 1.76 1.52
N LEU A 74 0.28 2.73 0.79
CA LEU A 74 1.03 2.50 -0.44
C LEU A 74 2.34 1.73 -0.19
N ASP A 75 2.99 1.96 0.95
CA ASP A 75 4.26 1.31 1.33
C ASP A 75 4.09 0.06 2.19
N ALA A 76 2.89 -0.18 2.72
CA ALA A 76 2.62 -1.38 3.48
C ALA A 76 2.82 -2.63 2.62
N GLN A 77 3.46 -3.63 3.21
CA GLN A 77 3.82 -4.88 2.57
C GLN A 77 3.23 -6.09 3.31
N PRO A 78 1.91 -6.31 3.23
CA PRO A 78 1.29 -7.46 3.87
C PRO A 78 1.83 -8.76 3.24
N GLY A 79 2.32 -9.69 4.06
CA GLY A 79 2.71 -11.03 3.60
C GLY A 79 3.93 -11.09 2.68
N GLY A 80 4.72 -10.01 2.54
CA GLY A 80 5.91 -9.99 1.68
C GLY A 80 5.61 -9.84 0.18
N GLU A 81 4.37 -9.59 -0.20
CA GLU A 81 3.98 -9.29 -1.60
C GLU A 81 4.56 -7.95 -2.09
N PRO A 82 4.53 -7.63 -3.40
CA PRO A 82 4.76 -6.26 -3.87
C PRO A 82 3.80 -5.28 -3.20
N THR A 83 4.29 -4.08 -2.87
CA THR A 83 3.45 -3.05 -2.26
C THR A 83 2.42 -2.52 -3.27
N LEU A 84 1.40 -1.80 -2.78
CA LEU A 84 0.47 -1.10 -3.69
C LEU A 84 1.21 -0.08 -4.57
N ARG A 85 2.27 0.56 -4.05
CA ARG A 85 3.15 1.43 -4.82
C ARG A 85 3.90 0.68 -5.92
N ASP A 86 4.39 -0.53 -5.66
CA ASP A 86 5.07 -1.35 -6.67
C ASP A 86 4.10 -1.68 -7.83
N ARG A 87 2.87 -2.09 -7.49
CA ARG A 87 1.81 -2.41 -8.47
C ARG A 87 1.38 -1.20 -9.29
N LEU A 88 1.16 -0.06 -8.64
CA LEU A 88 0.84 1.21 -9.32
C LEU A 88 1.96 1.58 -10.30
N THR A 89 3.22 1.52 -9.85
CA THR A 89 4.38 1.87 -10.67
C THR A 89 4.48 0.98 -11.90
N SER A 90 4.32 -0.36 -11.76
CA SER A 90 4.33 -1.26 -12.91
C SER A 90 3.18 -0.96 -13.88
N ASN A 91 1.97 -0.68 -13.36
CA ASN A 91 0.82 -0.36 -14.20
C ASN A 91 1.05 0.91 -15.03
N MET A 92 1.53 1.96 -14.38
CA MET A 92 1.83 3.25 -15.02
C MET A 92 2.96 3.14 -16.04
N ALA A 93 4.05 2.45 -15.71
CA ALA A 93 5.15 2.23 -16.63
C ALA A 93 4.69 1.44 -17.86
N ASN A 94 3.88 0.40 -17.67
CA ASN A 94 3.30 -0.36 -18.77
C ASN A 94 2.34 0.46 -19.63
N ALA A 95 1.53 1.33 -19.03
CA ALA A 95 0.65 2.24 -19.75
C ALA A 95 1.46 3.20 -20.63
N LEU A 96 2.54 3.77 -20.09
CA LEU A 96 3.46 4.64 -20.82
C LEU A 96 4.13 3.89 -21.98
N MET A 97 4.68 2.70 -21.73
CA MET A 97 5.31 1.89 -22.77
C MET A 97 4.36 1.57 -23.92
N ARG A 98 3.11 1.18 -23.61
CA ARG A 98 2.08 0.94 -24.64
C ARG A 98 1.77 2.19 -25.44
N GLY A 99 1.66 3.36 -24.79
CA GLY A 99 1.46 4.64 -25.46
C GLY A 99 2.61 4.99 -26.42
N LEU A 100 3.81 4.51 -26.15
CA LEU A 100 5.00 4.67 -26.99
C LEU A 100 5.17 3.57 -28.06
N GLY A 101 4.18 2.67 -28.21
CA GLY A 101 4.25 1.54 -29.16
C GLY A 101 5.19 0.41 -28.73
N MET A 102 5.64 0.41 -27.47
CA MET A 102 6.50 -0.63 -26.89
C MET A 102 5.68 -1.67 -26.11
N PRO A 103 6.13 -2.94 -26.05
CA PRO A 103 5.45 -3.96 -25.26
C PRO A 103 5.61 -3.67 -23.76
N GLY A 104 4.52 -3.40 -23.05
CA GLY A 104 4.53 -3.28 -21.58
C GLY A 104 4.63 -4.64 -20.92
N ARG A 105 5.78 -4.96 -20.31
CA ARG A 105 6.07 -6.27 -19.67
C ARG A 105 6.60 -6.16 -18.24
N GLN A 106 6.48 -4.99 -17.61
CA GLN A 106 6.99 -4.76 -16.27
C GLN A 106 6.02 -5.33 -15.24
N SER A 107 6.46 -6.28 -14.42
CA SER A 107 5.63 -6.84 -13.33
C SER A 107 5.81 -6.05 -12.03
N PRO A 108 4.84 -6.09 -11.09
CA PRO A 108 5.02 -5.55 -9.74
C PRO A 108 6.23 -6.16 -9.02
N GLU A 109 6.53 -7.44 -9.25
CA GLU A 109 7.69 -8.13 -8.71
C GLU A 109 9.00 -7.56 -9.25
N ASP A 110 9.05 -7.19 -10.52
CA ASP A 110 10.21 -6.49 -11.10
C ASP A 110 10.46 -5.15 -10.41
N VAL A 111 9.39 -4.38 -10.19
CA VAL A 111 9.48 -3.09 -9.49
C VAL A 111 9.95 -3.28 -8.05
N LYS A 112 9.38 -4.25 -7.34
CA LYS A 112 9.80 -4.61 -5.97
C LYS A 112 11.30 -4.93 -5.93
N ARG A 113 11.78 -5.78 -6.86
CA ARG A 113 13.22 -6.14 -6.94
C ARG A 113 14.11 -4.93 -7.17
N ILE A 114 13.73 -4.03 -8.08
CA ILE A 114 14.47 -2.79 -8.32
C ILE A 114 14.49 -1.91 -7.07
N ARG A 115 13.34 -1.72 -6.41
CA ARG A 115 13.22 -0.93 -5.18
C ARG A 115 14.09 -1.50 -4.06
N GLU A 116 14.10 -2.82 -3.89
CA GLU A 116 14.92 -3.50 -2.88
C GLU A 116 16.42 -3.36 -3.21
N ALA A 117 16.83 -3.57 -4.47
CA ALA A 117 18.20 -3.37 -4.90
C ALA A 117 18.72 -1.93 -4.70
N MET A 118 17.86 -0.93 -4.90
CA MET A 118 18.20 0.48 -4.65
C MET A 118 18.40 0.81 -3.16
N LYS A 119 17.73 0.08 -2.24
CA LYS A 119 17.92 0.26 -0.79
C LYS A 119 19.29 -0.23 -0.32
N ASP A 120 19.83 -1.24 -0.98
CA ASP A 120 21.13 -1.85 -0.64
C ASP A 120 22.32 -1.12 -1.31
N GLY A 121 22.12 0.12 -1.76
CA GLY A 121 23.16 0.93 -2.39
C GLY A 121 23.32 0.68 -3.89
N GLY A 122 22.33 0.06 -4.54
CA GLY A 122 22.25 -0.03 -5.99
C GLY A 122 22.21 1.36 -6.62
N ALA A 123 23.36 1.79 -7.14
CA ALA A 123 23.42 2.74 -8.24
C ALA A 123 22.37 2.29 -9.27
N GLY A 124 21.42 3.15 -9.63
CA GLY A 124 20.45 2.89 -10.69
C GLY A 124 21.12 2.61 -12.04
N THR A 125 20.75 3.31 -13.10
CA THR A 125 21.45 3.21 -14.40
C THR A 125 22.87 3.82 -14.39
N TRP A 126 23.49 3.99 -13.22
CA TRP A 126 24.77 4.66 -13.07
C TRP A 126 25.92 3.67 -13.19
N VAL A 127 26.95 4.09 -13.93
CA VAL A 127 28.17 3.31 -14.10
C VAL A 127 28.91 3.26 -12.75
N LYS A 128 29.54 2.12 -12.44
CA LYS A 128 30.37 1.96 -11.24
C LYS A 128 31.42 3.08 -11.17
N GLY A 129 31.22 4.04 -10.26
CA GLY A 129 32.11 5.20 -10.07
C GLY A 129 31.41 6.56 -10.13
N GLU A 130 30.16 6.64 -10.61
CA GLU A 130 29.37 7.88 -10.61
C GLU A 130 28.46 7.95 -9.37
N ALA A 131 28.59 9.06 -8.62
CA ALA A 131 27.65 9.38 -7.55
C ALA A 131 26.47 10.17 -8.13
N PRO A 132 25.22 9.93 -7.68
CA PRO A 132 24.08 10.69 -8.15
C PRO A 132 24.27 12.17 -7.81
N PRO A 133 23.82 13.10 -8.68
CA PRO A 133 23.89 14.52 -8.39
C PRO A 133 23.18 14.79 -7.06
N ARG A 134 23.89 15.45 -6.15
CA ARG A 134 23.31 15.93 -4.89
C ARG A 134 22.33 17.04 -5.25
N TRP A 135 21.04 16.76 -5.08
CA TRP A 135 20.02 17.78 -5.19
C TRP A 135 20.24 18.81 -4.07
N SER A 136 20.73 19.99 -4.43
CA SER A 136 20.71 21.17 -3.57
C SER A 136 19.35 21.85 -3.74
N HIS A 137 18.58 21.92 -2.65
CA HIS A 137 17.50 22.89 -2.54
C HIS A 137 18.07 24.30 -2.42
#